data_AF-A0A0F9H0A7-F1
#
_entry.id   AF-A0A0F9H0A7-F1
#
_cell.length_a   1.000
_cell.length_b   1.000
_cell.length_c   1.000
_cell.angle_alpha   90.00
_cell.angle_beta   90.00
_cell.angle_gamma   90.00
#
_symmetry.space_group_name_H-M   'P 1'
#
loop_
_entity.id
_entity.type
_entity.pdbx_description
1 polymer ?
#
loop_
_entity_poly.entity_id
_entity_poly.type
_entity_poly.pdbx_seq_one_letter_code
_entity_poly.pdbx_strand_id
1 'polypeptide(L)'
;MASYHSATPYFIEDDPVIIHYEVLRKVWLSSVPIKQVCLEYDLSRSSYYEIEDRFVRYGFAGLFPYLGGKTNQEPSLEQLVLIVKNCRPSVSQIAVLRVAQAVPVTQEVADSQMISRILNSHGYGYSRLETDRDFFGRIQRSLAELKALREKPVEGRKRDKRKETFFVDADPYHNRMELLRELFFNRKAKVYDTCIRLNIPVTTYYRLIREYRLYGPWAIISANAYGKKDSISDELQLKILLERLEHPTWSAQQIVDTGKLRCSRYVVNRIIKRWGLQDKGRSPVALDRFLELSKPKTEEPFRPIKTAYDLLSEQIILKTRRINRHFELICKKMKTHTYNICDPGPFILAPFVNDLGIVQSFETYGPPKLRGKEITNLAMLNVFRILSGYRRI
;
A
#
# COMPACT_ATOMS: atom_id res chain seq x y z
N MET A 1 7.82 9.30 -29.45
CA MET A 1 8.82 9.76 -28.45
C MET A 1 8.08 10.04 -27.16
N ALA A 2 8.42 9.35 -26.07
CA ALA A 2 7.68 9.39 -24.80
C ALA A 2 7.92 10.69 -24.04
N SER A 3 7.11 11.73 -24.29
CA SER A 3 7.03 12.91 -23.42
C SER A 3 5.72 12.92 -22.63
N TYR A 4 5.55 11.96 -21.72
CA TYR A 4 4.58 12.08 -20.64
C TYR A 4 5.28 11.77 -19.33
N HIS A 5 5.81 12.81 -18.69
CA HIS A 5 6.33 12.78 -17.31
C HIS A 5 5.17 12.65 -16.30
N SER A 6 4.28 11.67 -16.50
CA SER A 6 3.34 11.24 -15.47
C SER A 6 4.01 10.18 -14.62
N ALA A 7 3.94 10.33 -13.29
CA ALA A 7 4.50 9.35 -12.36
C ALA A 7 3.89 7.95 -12.57
N THR A 8 2.59 7.90 -12.89
CA THR A 8 1.86 6.66 -13.21
C THR A 8 1.62 6.59 -14.73
N PRO A 9 2.09 5.54 -15.42
CA PRO A 9 1.80 5.32 -16.83
C PRO A 9 0.37 4.77 -17.01
N TYR A 10 -0.32 5.22 -18.05
CA TYR A 10 -1.62 4.70 -18.44
C TYR A 10 -1.83 4.83 -19.94
N PHE A 11 -1.91 6.06 -20.43
CA PHE A 11 -2.29 6.33 -21.82
C PHE A 11 -1.16 5.92 -22.77
N ILE A 12 -1.49 5.05 -23.73
CA ILE A 12 -0.63 4.67 -24.85
C ILE A 12 -1.45 4.96 -26.11
N GLU A 13 -0.93 5.82 -26.97
CA GLU A 13 -1.56 6.16 -28.24
C GLU A 13 -1.71 4.91 -29.10
N ASP A 14 -2.88 4.78 -29.74
CA ASP A 14 -3.23 3.69 -30.66
C ASP A 14 -3.24 2.26 -30.07
N ASP A 15 -3.23 2.09 -28.74
CA ASP A 15 -3.38 0.76 -28.15
C ASP A 15 -4.86 0.28 -28.16
N PRO A 16 -5.17 -0.87 -28.79
CA PRO A 16 -6.54 -1.33 -28.94
C PRO A 16 -7.20 -1.70 -27.61
N VAL A 17 -6.45 -2.18 -26.62
CA VAL A 17 -7.00 -2.53 -25.30
C VAL A 17 -7.45 -1.27 -24.57
N ILE A 18 -6.64 -0.21 -24.63
CA ILE A 18 -6.97 1.09 -24.01
C ILE A 18 -8.16 1.72 -24.72
N ILE A 19 -8.17 1.73 -26.05
CA ILE A 19 -9.28 2.28 -26.85
C ILE A 19 -10.59 1.55 -26.52
N HIS A 20 -10.59 0.22 -26.57
CA HIS A 20 -11.77 -0.58 -26.23
C HIS A 20 -12.26 -0.30 -24.80
N TYR A 21 -11.33 -0.14 -23.85
CA TYR A 21 -11.67 0.16 -22.47
C TYR A 21 -12.30 1.55 -22.29
N GLU A 22 -11.73 2.60 -22.87
CA GLU A 22 -12.28 3.97 -22.77
C GLU A 22 -13.64 4.09 -23.47
N VAL A 23 -13.82 3.41 -24.61
CA VAL A 23 -15.10 3.32 -25.33
C VAL A 23 -16.18 2.70 -24.44
N LEU A 24 -15.90 1.54 -23.85
CA LEU A 24 -16.84 0.89 -22.93
C LEU A 24 -17.13 1.75 -21.71
N ARG A 25 -16.11 2.38 -21.12
CA ARG A 25 -16.25 3.24 -19.94
C ARG A 25 -17.15 4.44 -20.23
N LYS A 26 -17.01 5.09 -21.39
CA LYS A 26 -17.88 6.22 -21.79
C LYS A 26 -19.35 5.80 -21.92
N VAL A 27 -19.62 4.63 -22.49
CA VAL A 27 -21.00 4.14 -22.62
C VAL A 27 -21.55 3.64 -21.28
N TRP A 28 -20.77 2.87 -20.53
CA TRP A 28 -21.24 2.18 -19.32
C TRP A 28 -21.29 3.08 -18.08
N LEU A 29 -20.31 3.98 -17.89
CA LEU A 29 -20.25 4.87 -16.72
C LEU A 29 -20.77 6.27 -17.00
N SER A 30 -20.41 6.85 -18.15
CA SER A 30 -20.80 8.21 -18.51
C SER A 30 -22.13 8.28 -19.28
N SER A 31 -22.76 7.13 -19.55
CA SER A 31 -24.05 7.01 -20.26
C SER A 31 -24.08 7.73 -21.62
N VAL A 32 -22.93 7.84 -22.30
CA VAL A 32 -22.85 8.47 -23.62
C VAL A 32 -23.48 7.54 -24.67
N PRO A 33 -24.29 8.05 -25.62
CA PRO A 33 -24.88 7.22 -26.66
C PRO A 33 -23.83 6.48 -27.51
N ILE A 34 -24.05 5.19 -27.77
CA ILE A 34 -23.14 4.34 -28.56
C ILE A 34 -22.80 4.98 -29.91
N LYS A 35 -23.79 5.58 -30.59
CA LYS A 35 -23.58 6.27 -31.89
C LYS A 35 -22.51 7.36 -31.80
N GLN A 36 -22.52 8.14 -30.72
CA GLN A 36 -21.57 9.24 -30.55
C GLN A 36 -20.16 8.72 -30.26
N VAL A 37 -20.04 7.71 -29.39
CA VAL A 37 -18.73 7.10 -29.08
C VAL A 37 -18.14 6.40 -30.31
N CYS A 38 -18.96 5.69 -31.09
CA CYS A 38 -18.55 5.09 -32.36
C CYS A 38 -17.97 6.11 -33.36
N LEU A 39 -18.59 7.31 -33.46
CA LEU A 39 -18.10 8.39 -34.32
C LEU A 39 -16.78 8.99 -33.81
N GLU A 40 -16.65 9.16 -32.49
CA GLU A 40 -15.46 9.73 -31.87
C GLU A 40 -14.22 8.85 -32.03
N TYR A 41 -14.39 7.53 -31.95
CA TYR A 41 -13.29 6.54 -31.99
C TYR A 41 -13.17 5.82 -33.33
N ASP A 42 -13.88 6.26 -34.37
CA ASP A 42 -13.90 5.63 -35.69
C ASP A 42 -14.19 4.11 -35.64
N LEU A 43 -15.19 3.73 -34.84
CA LEU A 43 -15.59 2.33 -34.62
C LEU A 43 -16.99 2.07 -35.18
N SER A 44 -17.15 0.93 -35.85
CA SER A 44 -18.48 0.48 -36.26
C SER A 44 -19.33 0.06 -35.04
N ARG A 45 -20.67 0.16 -35.17
CA ARG A 45 -21.58 -0.30 -34.10
C ARG A 45 -21.48 -1.80 -33.85
N SER A 46 -21.27 -2.60 -34.90
CA SER A 46 -21.07 -4.05 -34.77
C SER A 46 -19.81 -4.36 -33.98
N SER A 47 -18.70 -3.66 -34.26
CA SER A 47 -17.45 -3.78 -33.49
C SER A 47 -17.66 -3.43 -32.02
N TYR A 48 -18.41 -2.36 -31.72
CA TYR A 48 -18.74 -2.02 -30.33
C TYR A 48 -19.47 -3.17 -29.61
N TYR A 49 -20.51 -3.73 -30.22
CA TYR A 49 -21.27 -4.82 -29.59
C TYR A 49 -20.46 -6.10 -29.41
N GLU A 50 -19.52 -6.39 -30.32
CA GLU A 50 -18.58 -7.50 -30.16
C GLU A 50 -17.60 -7.26 -29.00
N ILE A 51 -17.09 -6.04 -28.85
CA ILE A 51 -16.24 -5.64 -27.70
C ILE A 51 -17.04 -5.75 -26.39
N GLU A 52 -18.28 -5.23 -26.37
CA GLU A 52 -19.18 -5.30 -25.21
C GLU A 52 -19.49 -6.76 -24.84
N ASP A 53 -19.76 -7.63 -25.81
CA ASP A 53 -20.02 -9.05 -25.56
C ASP A 53 -18.82 -9.75 -24.91
N ARG A 54 -17.62 -9.54 -25.47
CA ARG A 54 -16.38 -10.10 -24.91
C ARG A 54 -16.10 -9.58 -23.50
N PHE A 55 -16.35 -8.30 -23.25
CA PHE A 55 -16.17 -7.70 -21.93
C PHE A 55 -17.18 -8.24 -20.90
N VAL A 56 -18.45 -8.41 -21.29
CA VAL A 56 -19.46 -9.01 -20.42
C VAL A 56 -19.11 -10.46 -20.11
N ARG A 57 -18.67 -11.21 -21.11
CA ARG A 57 -18.39 -12.65 -20.96
C ARG A 57 -17.08 -12.95 -20.23
N TYR A 58 -15.99 -12.26 -20.55
CA TYR A 58 -14.64 -12.57 -20.05
C TYR A 58 -14.03 -11.44 -19.20
N GLY A 59 -14.77 -10.36 -18.94
CA GLY A 59 -14.25 -9.19 -18.24
C GLY A 59 -13.14 -8.47 -18.99
N PHE A 60 -12.22 -7.87 -18.24
CA PHE A 60 -11.10 -7.12 -18.82
C PHE A 60 -10.24 -7.97 -19.77
N ALA A 61 -10.10 -9.27 -19.49
CA ALA A 61 -9.41 -10.22 -20.37
C ALA A 61 -10.03 -10.31 -21.77
N GLY A 62 -11.34 -10.04 -21.91
CA GLY A 62 -12.04 -10.04 -23.20
C GLY A 62 -11.64 -8.90 -24.13
N LEU A 63 -11.02 -7.84 -23.62
CA LEU A 63 -10.58 -6.67 -24.40
C LEU A 63 -9.30 -6.92 -25.19
N PHE A 64 -8.52 -7.93 -24.78
CA PHE A 64 -7.30 -8.30 -25.45
C PHE A 64 -7.61 -8.99 -26.79
N PRO A 65 -6.80 -8.72 -27.83
CA PRO A 65 -6.97 -9.37 -29.11
C PRO A 65 -6.86 -10.89 -28.96
N TYR A 66 -7.68 -11.62 -29.71
CA TYR A 66 -7.59 -13.08 -29.74
C TYR A 66 -6.35 -13.47 -30.54
N LEU A 67 -5.42 -14.16 -29.89
CA LEU A 67 -4.16 -14.60 -30.51
C LEU A 67 -4.25 -16.00 -31.13
N GLY A 68 -5.43 -16.62 -31.14
CA GLY A 68 -5.62 -17.99 -31.65
C GLY A 68 -5.73 -18.07 -33.17
N GLY A 69 -4.90 -17.32 -33.90
CA GLY A 69 -4.68 -17.59 -35.32
C GLY A 69 -4.05 -18.98 -35.50
N LYS A 70 -4.30 -19.62 -36.65
CA LYS A 70 -3.55 -20.82 -37.07
C LYS A 70 -2.08 -20.42 -37.25
N THR A 71 -1.30 -20.56 -36.19
CA THR A 71 0.15 -20.55 -36.28
C THR A 71 0.58 -22.00 -36.42
N ASN A 72 1.52 -22.28 -37.33
CA ASN A 72 2.18 -23.59 -37.41
C ASN A 72 3.02 -23.78 -36.14
N GLN A 73 2.34 -24.11 -35.05
CA GLN A 73 2.97 -24.47 -33.79
C GLN A 73 3.36 -25.94 -33.89
N GLU A 74 4.62 -26.23 -33.63
CA GLU A 74 5.16 -27.59 -33.59
C GLU A 74 5.63 -27.87 -32.15
N PRO A 75 4.71 -28.28 -31.24
CA PRO A 75 5.01 -28.37 -29.81
C PRO A 75 6.15 -29.34 -29.49
N SER A 76 6.24 -30.45 -30.23
CA SER A 76 7.29 -31.44 -30.08
C SER A 76 8.67 -30.88 -30.45
N LEU A 77 8.74 -30.10 -31.54
CA LEU A 77 9.98 -29.44 -31.96
C LEU A 77 10.37 -28.35 -30.95
N GLU A 78 9.42 -27.54 -30.51
CA GLU A 78 9.63 -26.51 -29.49
C GLU A 78 10.16 -27.10 -28.19
N GLN A 79 9.53 -28.17 -27.69
CA GLN A 79 9.98 -28.88 -26.50
C GLN A 79 11.40 -29.42 -26.65
N LEU A 80 11.73 -30.03 -27.80
CA LEU A 80 13.07 -30.56 -28.06
C LEU A 80 14.13 -29.45 -28.05
N VAL A 81 13.86 -28.34 -28.74
CA VAL A 81 14.76 -27.17 -28.78
C VAL A 81 15.02 -26.64 -27.36
N LEU A 82 13.98 -26.55 -26.54
CA LEU A 82 14.09 -26.09 -25.16
C LEU A 82 14.86 -27.07 -24.28
N ILE A 83 14.67 -28.38 -24.43
CA ILE A 83 15.45 -29.40 -23.72
C ILE A 83 16.94 -29.23 -24.04
N VAL A 84 17.30 -29.13 -25.32
CA VAL A 84 18.69 -28.95 -25.74
C VAL A 84 19.29 -27.69 -25.14
N LYS A 85 18.56 -26.57 -25.17
CA LYS A 85 19.04 -25.29 -24.61
C LYS A 85 19.12 -25.27 -23.09
N ASN A 86 18.18 -25.91 -22.39
CA ASN A 86 18.20 -26.01 -20.94
C ASN A 86 19.35 -26.89 -20.45
N CYS A 87 19.63 -28.00 -21.13
CA CYS A 87 20.74 -28.91 -20.78
C CYS A 87 22.10 -28.39 -21.27
N ARG A 88 22.14 -27.66 -22.39
CA ARG A 88 23.36 -27.16 -23.02
C ARG A 88 23.17 -25.73 -23.57
N PRO A 89 23.23 -24.70 -22.71
CA PRO A 89 22.92 -23.32 -23.09
C PRO A 89 23.81 -22.75 -24.20
N SER A 90 25.09 -23.15 -24.23
CA SER A 90 26.12 -22.65 -25.16
C SER A 90 26.03 -23.22 -26.58
N VAL A 91 25.15 -24.19 -26.83
CA VAL A 91 25.03 -24.88 -28.12
C VAL A 91 24.56 -23.90 -29.20
N SER A 92 25.17 -23.96 -30.39
CA SER A 92 24.80 -23.11 -31.53
C SER A 92 23.46 -23.51 -32.12
N GLN A 93 22.78 -22.59 -32.80
CA GLN A 93 21.52 -22.88 -33.51
C GLN A 93 21.68 -24.03 -34.52
N ILE A 94 22.82 -24.11 -35.22
CA ILE A 94 23.11 -25.18 -36.17
C ILE A 94 23.17 -26.55 -35.47
N ALA A 95 23.76 -26.61 -34.27
CA ALA A 95 23.81 -27.85 -33.52
C ALA A 95 22.42 -28.25 -32.99
N VAL A 96 21.58 -27.29 -32.57
CA VAL A 96 20.16 -27.55 -32.25
C VAL A 96 19.42 -28.11 -33.48
N LEU A 97 19.64 -27.54 -34.67
CA LEU A 97 19.06 -28.03 -35.92
C LEU A 97 19.46 -29.47 -36.24
N ARG A 98 20.75 -29.81 -36.09
CA ARG A 98 21.23 -31.17 -36.29
C ARG A 98 20.55 -32.17 -35.35
N VAL A 99 20.36 -31.79 -34.07
CA VAL A 99 19.65 -32.64 -33.11
C VAL A 99 18.18 -32.79 -33.53
N ALA A 100 17.50 -31.71 -33.91
CA ALA A 100 16.11 -31.75 -34.34
C ALA A 100 15.87 -32.58 -35.60
N GLN A 101 16.81 -32.55 -36.56
CA GLN A 101 16.77 -33.36 -37.78
C GLN A 101 17.09 -34.84 -37.52
N ALA A 102 17.83 -35.16 -36.46
CA ALA A 102 18.16 -36.53 -36.08
C ALA A 102 17.04 -37.25 -35.31
N VAL A 103 16.08 -36.50 -34.76
CA VAL A 103 14.95 -37.06 -34.00
C VAL A 103 13.78 -37.36 -34.95
N PRO A 104 13.32 -38.61 -35.09
CA PRO A 104 12.30 -39.00 -36.08
C PRO A 104 11.00 -38.20 -35.98
N VAL A 105 10.59 -37.84 -34.76
CA VAL A 105 9.34 -37.10 -34.49
C VAL A 105 9.40 -35.64 -34.99
N THR A 106 10.59 -35.05 -35.05
CA THR A 106 10.77 -33.63 -35.40
C THR A 106 11.48 -33.43 -36.74
N GLN A 107 11.94 -34.51 -37.38
CA GLN A 107 12.79 -34.47 -38.57
C GLN A 107 12.12 -33.74 -39.75
N GLU A 108 10.83 -34.02 -40.01
CA GLU A 108 10.11 -33.44 -41.16
C GLU A 108 9.79 -31.95 -40.99
N VAL A 109 9.72 -31.48 -39.75
CA VAL A 109 9.37 -30.09 -39.40
C VAL A 109 10.58 -29.24 -38.99
N ALA A 110 11.75 -29.87 -38.81
CA ALA A 110 12.98 -29.21 -38.37
C ALA A 110 13.61 -28.38 -39.50
N ASP A 111 13.21 -27.11 -39.57
CA ASP A 111 13.81 -26.08 -40.43
C ASP A 111 14.62 -25.05 -39.63
N SER A 112 15.66 -24.49 -40.26
CA SER A 112 16.50 -23.44 -39.68
C SER A 112 15.70 -22.20 -39.28
N GLN A 113 14.72 -21.78 -40.09
CA GLN A 113 13.88 -20.64 -39.74
C GLN A 113 12.96 -20.96 -38.56
N MET A 114 12.40 -22.18 -38.52
CA MET A 114 11.54 -22.62 -37.43
C MET A 114 12.29 -22.63 -36.10
N ILE A 115 13.51 -23.19 -36.08
CA ILE A 115 14.34 -23.21 -34.89
C ILE A 115 14.76 -21.80 -34.48
N SER A 116 15.11 -20.92 -35.42
CA SER A 116 15.40 -19.52 -35.09
C SER A 116 14.21 -18.84 -34.42
N ARG A 117 13.00 -19.06 -34.94
CA ARG A 117 11.76 -18.48 -34.38
C ARG A 117 11.51 -18.98 -32.96
N ILE A 118 11.65 -20.29 -32.72
CA ILE A 118 11.53 -20.89 -31.38
C ILE A 118 12.59 -20.32 -30.44
N LEU A 119 13.86 -20.25 -30.84
CA LEU A 119 14.91 -19.72 -29.98
C LEU A 119 14.66 -18.25 -29.64
N ASN A 120 14.27 -17.43 -30.62
CA ASN A 120 13.97 -16.02 -30.41
C ASN A 120 12.74 -15.81 -29.51
N SER A 121 11.69 -16.62 -29.66
CA SER A 121 10.46 -16.50 -28.86
C SER A 121 10.65 -16.86 -27.38
N HIS A 122 11.78 -17.50 -27.04
CA HIS A 122 12.17 -17.86 -25.67
C HIS A 122 13.36 -17.04 -25.15
N GLY A 123 13.81 -16.02 -25.89
CA GLY A 123 14.93 -15.17 -25.48
C GLY A 123 16.31 -15.83 -25.62
N TYR A 124 16.44 -16.90 -26.40
CA TYR A 124 17.73 -17.51 -26.78
C TYR A 124 18.34 -16.89 -28.05
N GLY A 125 17.88 -15.70 -28.43
CA GLY A 125 18.33 -14.96 -29.61
C GLY A 125 19.74 -14.38 -29.47
N TYR A 126 20.05 -13.41 -30.34
CA TYR A 126 21.41 -12.93 -30.57
C TYR A 126 22.09 -12.25 -29.38
N SER A 127 21.35 -11.57 -28.50
CA SER A 127 21.95 -10.77 -27.42
C SER A 127 22.60 -11.63 -26.32
N ARG A 128 22.15 -12.89 -26.17
CA ARG A 128 22.51 -13.82 -25.07
C ARG A 128 22.38 -13.22 -23.66
N LEU A 129 21.63 -12.13 -23.49
CA LEU A 129 21.39 -11.54 -22.18
C LEU A 129 20.38 -12.36 -21.40
N GLU A 130 20.62 -12.57 -20.11
CA GLU A 130 19.66 -13.27 -19.24
C GLU A 130 18.32 -12.51 -19.15
N THR A 131 18.34 -11.19 -19.31
CA THR A 131 17.15 -10.33 -19.33
C THR A 131 16.17 -10.66 -20.44
N ASP A 132 16.65 -11.20 -21.57
CA ASP A 132 15.79 -11.54 -22.71
C ASP A 132 14.91 -12.74 -22.36
N ARG A 133 15.46 -13.74 -21.67
CA ARG A 133 14.70 -14.91 -21.21
C ARG A 133 13.60 -14.50 -20.25
N ASP A 134 13.91 -13.59 -19.32
CA ASP A 134 12.93 -13.04 -18.39
C ASP A 134 11.84 -12.25 -19.11
N PHE A 135 12.21 -11.44 -20.10
CA PHE A 135 11.30 -10.65 -20.91
C PHE A 135 10.32 -11.52 -21.70
N PHE A 136 10.82 -12.45 -22.51
CA PHE A 136 9.99 -13.34 -23.33
C PHE A 136 9.20 -14.33 -22.46
N GLY A 137 9.80 -14.87 -21.40
CA GLY A 137 9.11 -15.73 -20.43
C GLY A 137 7.97 -15.00 -19.69
N ARG A 138 8.05 -13.68 -19.52
CA ARG A 138 6.93 -12.87 -18.98
C ARG A 138 5.79 -12.76 -19.98
N ILE A 139 6.10 -12.53 -21.26
CA ILE A 139 5.08 -12.46 -22.32
C ILE A 139 4.34 -13.81 -22.41
N GLN A 140 5.07 -14.92 -22.49
CA GLN A 140 4.49 -16.26 -22.55
C GLN A 140 3.54 -16.56 -21.37
N ARG A 141 3.93 -16.19 -20.14
CA ARG A 141 3.05 -16.32 -18.96
C ARG A 141 1.78 -15.48 -19.07
N SER A 142 1.90 -14.24 -19.54
CA SER A 142 0.75 -13.34 -19.74
C SER A 142 -0.24 -13.94 -20.73
N LEU A 143 0.26 -14.56 -21.81
CA LEU A 143 -0.55 -15.24 -22.81
C LEU A 143 -1.24 -16.49 -22.26
N ALA A 144 -0.52 -17.30 -21.50
CA ALA A 144 -1.08 -18.49 -20.85
C ALA A 144 -2.18 -18.12 -19.84
N GLU A 145 -1.96 -17.09 -19.03
CA GLU A 145 -2.98 -16.58 -18.09
C GLU A 145 -4.18 -15.99 -18.83
N LEU A 146 -3.98 -15.23 -19.91
CA LEU A 146 -5.07 -14.71 -20.73
C LEU A 146 -5.92 -15.85 -21.30
N LYS A 147 -5.29 -16.91 -21.80
CA LYS A 147 -5.99 -18.09 -22.32
C LYS A 147 -6.84 -18.73 -21.23
N ALA A 148 -6.28 -18.96 -20.04
CA ALA A 148 -6.99 -19.54 -18.90
C ALA A 148 -8.16 -18.66 -18.43
N LEU A 149 -7.99 -17.34 -18.41
CA LEU A 149 -9.07 -16.39 -18.04
C LEU A 149 -10.22 -16.38 -19.05
N ARG A 150 -9.96 -16.73 -20.32
CA ARG A 150 -10.99 -16.82 -21.36
C ARG A 150 -11.66 -18.18 -21.44
N GLU A 151 -11.21 -19.18 -20.69
CA GLU A 151 -11.90 -20.47 -20.60
C GLU A 151 -13.14 -20.41 -19.70
N LYS A 152 -13.13 -19.54 -18.68
CA LYS A 152 -14.24 -19.38 -17.73
C LYS A 152 -14.87 -17.99 -17.86
N PRO A 153 -16.20 -17.89 -18.01
CA PRO A 153 -16.85 -16.59 -18.04
C PRO A 153 -16.79 -15.91 -16.67
N VAL A 154 -16.73 -14.58 -16.69
CA VAL A 154 -16.83 -13.75 -15.49
C VAL A 154 -18.30 -13.53 -15.16
N GLU A 155 -18.71 -13.90 -13.95
CA GLU A 155 -20.09 -13.71 -13.50
C GLU A 155 -20.35 -12.28 -13.02
N GLY A 156 -21.62 -11.84 -13.04
CA GLY A 156 -22.08 -10.61 -12.40
C GLY A 156 -22.30 -9.40 -13.32
N ARG A 157 -21.75 -9.38 -14.53
CA ARG A 157 -21.97 -8.29 -15.51
C ARG A 157 -23.29 -8.46 -16.28
N LYS A 158 -24.08 -7.39 -16.39
CA LYS A 158 -25.35 -7.40 -17.12
C LYS A 158 -25.51 -6.15 -17.99
N ARG A 159 -25.86 -6.34 -19.26
CA ARG A 159 -26.08 -5.24 -20.22
C ARG A 159 -27.24 -4.33 -19.84
N ASP A 160 -28.27 -4.87 -19.20
CA ASP A 160 -29.43 -4.07 -18.77
C ASP A 160 -29.10 -3.14 -17.59
N LYS A 161 -28.01 -3.46 -16.85
CA LYS A 161 -27.57 -2.74 -15.66
C LYS A 161 -26.11 -2.31 -15.81
N ARG A 162 -25.77 -1.64 -16.92
CA ARG A 162 -24.40 -1.26 -17.27
C ARG A 162 -23.68 -0.56 -16.12
N LYS A 163 -24.23 0.54 -15.61
CA LYS A 163 -23.58 1.36 -14.58
C LYS A 163 -23.39 0.64 -13.24
N GLU A 164 -24.37 -0.17 -12.84
CA GLU A 164 -24.33 -0.93 -11.57
C GLU A 164 -23.35 -2.10 -11.64
N THR A 165 -23.21 -2.72 -12.81
CA THR A 165 -22.45 -3.97 -12.98
C THR A 165 -21.13 -3.81 -13.73
N PHE A 166 -20.68 -2.56 -13.98
CA PHE A 166 -19.42 -2.31 -14.69
C PHE A 166 -18.22 -2.86 -13.91
N PHE A 167 -18.16 -2.58 -12.61
CA PHE A 167 -17.16 -3.11 -11.69
C PHE A 167 -17.70 -4.36 -10.98
N VAL A 168 -16.92 -5.43 -10.99
CA VAL A 168 -17.27 -6.71 -10.36
C VAL A 168 -16.06 -7.25 -9.63
N ASP A 169 -16.27 -7.75 -8.41
CA ASP A 169 -15.21 -8.29 -7.54
C ASP A 169 -14.48 -9.49 -8.18
N ALA A 170 -15.16 -10.24 -9.05
CA ALA A 170 -14.60 -11.38 -9.81
C ALA A 170 -13.59 -10.98 -10.90
N ASP A 171 -13.42 -9.68 -11.20
CA ASP A 171 -12.51 -9.18 -12.22
C ASP A 171 -11.47 -8.21 -11.63
N PRO A 172 -10.45 -8.73 -10.93
CA PRO A 172 -9.41 -7.91 -10.31
C PRO A 172 -8.54 -7.17 -11.33
N TYR A 173 -8.45 -7.66 -12.57
CA TYR A 173 -7.67 -7.04 -13.64
C TYR A 173 -8.27 -5.72 -14.09
N HIS A 174 -9.60 -5.63 -14.13
CA HIS A 174 -10.31 -4.37 -14.37
C HIS A 174 -9.96 -3.32 -13.30
N ASN A 175 -9.94 -3.70 -12.01
CA ASN A 175 -9.55 -2.76 -10.94
C ASN A 175 -8.12 -2.24 -11.10
N ARG A 176 -7.19 -3.07 -11.60
CA ARG A 176 -5.80 -2.64 -11.89
C ARG A 176 -5.75 -1.62 -13.03
N MET A 177 -6.54 -1.82 -14.08
CA MET A 177 -6.64 -0.83 -15.16
C MET A 177 -7.20 0.50 -14.65
N GLU A 178 -8.28 0.45 -13.85
CA GLU A 178 -8.90 1.67 -13.31
C GLU A 178 -7.99 2.38 -12.30
N LEU A 179 -7.13 1.65 -11.56
CA LEU A 179 -6.10 2.23 -10.70
C LEU A 179 -5.12 3.11 -11.49
N LEU A 180 -4.55 2.55 -12.57
CA LEU A 180 -3.61 3.28 -13.42
C LEU A 180 -4.29 4.47 -14.08
N ARG A 181 -5.51 4.27 -14.58
CA ARG A 181 -6.32 5.33 -15.18
C ARG A 181 -6.56 6.48 -14.21
N GLU A 182 -7.08 6.19 -13.02
CA GLU A 182 -7.46 7.22 -12.06
C GLU A 182 -6.25 8.03 -11.61
N LEU A 183 -5.13 7.37 -11.32
CA LEU A 183 -3.89 8.05 -10.91
C LEU A 183 -3.26 8.85 -12.05
N PHE A 184 -3.45 8.45 -13.31
CA PHE A 184 -2.99 9.20 -14.47
C PHE A 184 -3.77 10.51 -14.65
N PHE A 185 -5.11 10.47 -14.60
CA PHE A 185 -5.95 11.65 -14.81
C PHE A 185 -6.08 12.54 -13.57
N ASN A 186 -5.97 11.97 -12.36
CA ASN A 186 -6.11 12.70 -11.11
C ASN A 186 -4.77 12.85 -10.38
N ARG A 187 -4.05 13.94 -10.66
CA ARG A 187 -2.77 14.25 -10.01
C ARG A 187 -2.86 14.45 -8.49
N LYS A 188 -4.05 14.71 -7.94
CA LYS A 188 -4.29 14.89 -6.50
C LYS A 188 -4.62 13.57 -5.79
N ALA A 189 -4.87 12.49 -6.52
CA ALA A 189 -5.20 11.21 -5.94
C ALA A 189 -3.97 10.62 -5.22
N LYS A 190 -4.16 10.21 -3.96
CA LYS A 190 -3.12 9.53 -3.20
C LYS A 190 -3.10 8.06 -3.59
N VAL A 191 -1.92 7.56 -3.95
CA VAL A 191 -1.69 6.16 -4.35
C VAL A 191 -2.28 5.19 -3.32
N TYR A 192 -1.95 5.39 -2.05
CA TYR A 192 -2.37 4.52 -0.95
C TYR A 192 -3.90 4.41 -0.85
N ASP A 193 -4.60 5.55 -0.84
CA ASP A 193 -6.06 5.61 -0.71
C ASP A 193 -6.76 4.96 -1.92
N THR A 194 -6.25 5.21 -3.13
CA THR A 194 -6.78 4.61 -4.37
C THR A 194 -6.55 3.10 -4.40
N CYS A 195 -5.37 2.63 -3.97
CA CYS A 195 -5.04 1.20 -3.86
C CYS A 195 -5.99 0.48 -2.91
N ILE A 196 -6.21 1.03 -1.71
CA ILE A 196 -7.14 0.44 -0.74
C ILE A 196 -8.57 0.41 -1.29
N ARG A 197 -9.02 1.51 -1.88
CA ARG A 197 -10.38 1.61 -2.43
C ARG A 197 -10.64 0.54 -3.49
N LEU A 198 -9.64 0.23 -4.32
CA LEU A 198 -9.71 -0.74 -5.41
C LEU A 198 -9.32 -2.16 -4.99
N ASN A 199 -9.06 -2.40 -3.69
CA ASN A 199 -8.58 -3.68 -3.15
C ASN A 199 -7.30 -4.18 -3.85
N ILE A 200 -6.33 -3.29 -4.07
CA ILE A 200 -5.04 -3.60 -4.68
C ILE A 200 -3.95 -3.34 -3.65
N PRO A 201 -3.10 -4.32 -3.30
CA PRO A 201 -1.97 -4.08 -2.42
C PRO A 201 -1.00 -3.05 -3.02
N VAL A 202 -0.48 -2.15 -2.20
CA VAL A 202 0.46 -1.10 -2.64
C VAL A 202 1.73 -1.69 -3.28
N THR A 203 2.20 -2.83 -2.78
CA THR A 203 3.32 -3.59 -3.38
C THR A 203 3.02 -4.05 -4.81
N THR A 204 1.77 -4.42 -5.08
CA THR A 204 1.32 -4.80 -6.44
C THR A 204 1.30 -3.59 -7.36
N TYR A 205 0.93 -2.41 -6.87
CA TYR A 205 0.93 -1.16 -7.64
C TYR A 205 2.33 -0.79 -8.14
N TYR A 206 3.35 -0.75 -7.27
CA TYR A 206 4.70 -0.36 -7.70
C TYR A 206 5.29 -1.30 -8.73
N ARG A 207 5.03 -2.61 -8.58
CA ARG A 207 5.44 -3.60 -9.59
C ARG A 207 4.65 -3.44 -10.89
N LEU A 208 3.33 -3.21 -10.80
CA LEU A 208 2.47 -2.99 -11.96
C LEU A 208 2.96 -1.80 -12.78
N ILE A 209 3.34 -0.67 -12.16
CA ILE A 209 3.93 0.46 -12.90
C ILE A 209 5.17 0.04 -13.66
N ARG A 210 6.10 -0.64 -12.98
CA ARG A 210 7.37 -1.06 -13.58
C ARG A 210 7.12 -1.94 -14.81
N GLU A 211 6.19 -2.88 -14.70
CA GLU A 211 5.85 -3.80 -15.78
C GLU A 211 5.03 -3.14 -16.88
N TYR A 212 4.12 -2.24 -16.54
CA TYR A 212 3.32 -1.50 -17.52
C TYR A 212 4.19 -0.62 -18.43
N ARG A 213 5.28 -0.07 -17.91
CA ARG A 213 6.27 0.67 -18.72
C ARG A 213 6.95 -0.21 -19.78
N LEU A 214 7.01 -1.52 -19.57
CA LEU A 214 7.66 -2.47 -20.48
C LEU A 214 6.68 -3.15 -21.42
N TYR A 215 5.53 -3.59 -20.90
CA TYR A 215 4.58 -4.43 -21.63
C TYR A 215 3.24 -3.72 -21.95
N GLY A 216 3.06 -2.48 -21.52
CA GLY A 216 1.80 -1.76 -21.67
C GLY A 216 0.64 -2.49 -20.97
N PRO A 217 -0.57 -2.53 -21.57
CA PRO A 217 -1.75 -3.14 -20.95
C PRO A 217 -1.58 -4.63 -20.63
N TRP A 218 -0.68 -5.34 -21.34
CA TRP A 218 -0.39 -6.75 -21.09
C TRP A 218 0.17 -7.02 -19.68
N ALA A 219 0.79 -6.02 -19.05
CA ALA A 219 1.25 -6.12 -17.66
C ALA A 219 0.09 -6.31 -16.66
N ILE A 220 -1.13 -5.87 -17.01
CA ILE A 220 -2.28 -5.93 -16.12
C ILE A 220 -2.65 -7.38 -15.80
N ILE A 221 -2.58 -8.26 -16.79
CA ILE A 221 -2.89 -9.69 -16.65
C ILE A 221 -1.82 -10.37 -15.80
N SER A 222 -0.54 -10.14 -16.12
CA SER A 222 0.55 -10.92 -15.53
C SER A 222 1.05 -10.46 -14.17
N ALA A 223 0.61 -9.31 -13.66
CA ALA A 223 1.07 -8.83 -12.36
C ALA A 223 0.76 -9.87 -11.24
N ASN A 224 1.80 -10.62 -10.83
CA ASN A 224 1.75 -11.70 -9.83
C ASN A 224 1.09 -11.23 -8.54
N ALA A 225 -0.20 -11.48 -8.32
CA ALA A 225 -0.79 -11.18 -7.03
C ALA A 225 0.01 -11.93 -5.94
N TYR A 226 0.60 -11.20 -4.99
CA TYR A 226 1.14 -11.84 -3.80
C TYR A 226 -0.07 -12.33 -2.99
N GLY A 227 -0.14 -13.64 -2.74
CA GLY A 227 -1.26 -14.29 -2.05
C GLY A 227 -2.34 -14.86 -2.99
N LYS A 228 -3.22 -15.69 -2.41
CA LYS A 228 -4.35 -16.29 -3.15
C LYS A 228 -5.20 -15.19 -3.79
N LYS A 229 -5.44 -15.32 -5.11
CA LYS A 229 -6.11 -14.34 -5.99
C LYS A 229 -7.53 -13.90 -5.53
N ASP A 230 -8.11 -14.57 -4.52
CA ASP A 230 -9.50 -14.39 -4.07
C ASP A 230 -9.66 -13.70 -2.70
N SER A 231 -8.58 -13.36 -2.00
CA SER A 231 -8.66 -12.71 -0.69
C SER A 231 -8.52 -11.19 -0.77
N ILE A 232 -9.33 -10.51 0.03
CA ILE A 232 -9.20 -9.08 0.37
C ILE A 232 -7.76 -8.80 0.83
N SER A 233 -7.17 -7.68 0.42
CA SER A 233 -5.83 -7.31 0.87
C SER A 233 -5.80 -7.09 2.38
N ASP A 234 -4.70 -7.44 3.03
CA ASP A 234 -4.54 -7.21 4.48
C ASP A 234 -4.69 -5.74 4.85
N GLU A 235 -4.26 -4.83 3.97
CA GLU A 235 -4.44 -3.38 4.10
C GLU A 235 -5.93 -2.98 4.13
N LEU A 236 -6.73 -3.50 3.19
CA LEU A 236 -8.17 -3.23 3.16
C LEU A 236 -8.89 -3.89 4.34
N GLN A 237 -8.48 -5.10 4.72
CA GLN A 237 -9.01 -5.79 5.88
C GLN A 237 -8.75 -4.99 7.16
N LEU A 238 -7.52 -4.52 7.37
CA LEU A 238 -7.16 -3.69 8.51
C LEU A 238 -7.97 -2.39 8.53
N LYS A 239 -8.12 -1.71 7.39
CA LYS A 239 -8.95 -0.51 7.30
C LYS A 239 -10.39 -0.78 7.73
N ILE A 240 -11.01 -1.85 7.25
CA ILE A 240 -12.37 -2.25 7.64
C ILE A 240 -12.45 -2.51 9.16
N LEU A 241 -11.45 -3.15 9.74
CA LEU A 241 -11.40 -3.41 11.18
C LEU A 241 -11.28 -2.11 11.99
N LEU A 242 -10.40 -1.20 11.58
CA LEU A 242 -10.21 0.09 12.25
C LEU A 242 -11.48 0.96 12.19
N GLU A 243 -12.12 1.07 11.02
CA GLU A 243 -13.38 1.80 10.86
C GLU A 243 -14.50 1.21 11.73
N ARG A 244 -14.55 -0.13 11.85
CA ARG A 244 -15.54 -0.82 12.69
C ARG A 244 -15.24 -0.65 14.19
N LEU A 245 -13.97 -0.57 14.58
CA LEU A 245 -13.55 -0.32 15.96
C LEU A 245 -13.80 1.14 16.37
N GLU A 246 -13.55 2.09 15.46
CA GLU A 246 -13.82 3.51 15.69
C GLU A 246 -15.33 3.79 15.73
N HIS A 247 -16.12 3.08 14.92
CA HIS A 247 -17.57 3.26 14.84
C HIS A 247 -18.35 1.93 15.00
N PRO A 248 -18.52 1.43 16.25
CA PRO A 248 -19.22 0.16 16.52
C PRO A 248 -20.69 0.14 16.08
N THR A 249 -21.31 1.29 15.86
CA THR A 249 -22.71 1.39 15.41
C THR A 249 -22.86 1.30 13.89
N TRP A 250 -21.79 1.54 13.11
CA TRP A 250 -21.87 1.59 11.65
C TRP A 250 -22.16 0.25 11.00
N SER A 251 -23.16 0.21 10.13
CA SER A 251 -23.44 -0.96 9.30
C SER A 251 -22.32 -1.22 8.29
N ALA A 252 -22.21 -2.47 7.81
CA ALA A 252 -21.27 -2.80 6.74
C ALA A 252 -21.49 -1.97 5.45
N GLN A 253 -22.74 -1.56 5.16
CA GLN A 253 -23.02 -0.68 4.03
C GLN A 253 -22.45 0.72 4.26
N GLN A 254 -22.62 1.28 5.46
CA GLN A 254 -22.04 2.59 5.82
C GLN A 254 -20.50 2.58 5.73
N ILE A 255 -19.85 1.51 6.15
CA ILE A 255 -18.38 1.38 6.01
C ILE A 255 -17.97 1.39 4.53
N VAL A 256 -18.72 0.68 3.67
CA VAL A 256 -18.48 0.68 2.22
C VAL A 256 -18.68 2.08 1.62
N ASP A 257 -19.78 2.75 1.95
CA ASP A 257 -20.15 4.03 1.37
C ASP A 257 -19.21 5.16 1.82
N THR A 258 -18.90 5.23 3.11
CA THR A 258 -17.97 6.23 3.69
C THR A 258 -16.56 6.03 3.16
N GLY A 259 -16.08 4.78 3.11
CA GLY A 259 -14.77 4.45 2.56
C GLY A 259 -14.71 4.44 1.03
N LYS A 260 -15.86 4.58 0.35
CA LYS A 260 -16.06 4.38 -1.10
C LYS A 260 -15.46 3.06 -1.61
N LEU A 261 -15.46 2.03 -0.77
CA LEU A 261 -14.74 0.78 -1.00
C LEU A 261 -15.37 0.01 -2.17
N ARG A 262 -14.55 -0.54 -3.07
CA ARG A 262 -15.01 -1.44 -4.14
C ARG A 262 -15.05 -2.89 -3.67
N CYS A 263 -15.75 -3.12 -2.56
CA CYS A 263 -16.04 -4.46 -2.07
C CYS A 263 -17.50 -4.52 -1.62
N SER A 264 -18.15 -5.67 -1.81
CA SER A 264 -19.54 -5.81 -1.38
C SER A 264 -19.71 -5.73 0.15
N ARG A 265 -20.89 -5.28 0.60
CA ARG A 265 -21.27 -5.29 2.03
C ARG A 265 -21.15 -6.67 2.69
N TYR A 266 -21.31 -7.75 1.92
CA TYR A 266 -21.20 -9.12 2.40
C TYR A 266 -19.76 -9.49 2.76
N VAL A 267 -18.80 -8.98 1.99
CA VAL A 267 -17.38 -9.15 2.22
C VAL A 267 -16.97 -8.46 3.53
N VAL A 268 -17.42 -7.22 3.73
CA VAL A 268 -17.23 -6.47 4.98
C VAL A 268 -17.86 -7.21 6.18
N ASN A 269 -19.11 -7.65 6.06
CA ASN A 269 -19.78 -8.43 7.11
C ASN A 269 -19.03 -9.71 7.48
N ARG A 270 -18.45 -10.40 6.48
CA ARG A 270 -17.65 -11.62 6.72
C ARG A 270 -16.40 -11.31 7.55
N ILE A 271 -15.71 -10.21 7.26
CA ILE A 271 -14.56 -9.74 8.06
C ILE A 271 -15.01 -9.44 9.49
N ILE A 272 -16.04 -8.61 9.66
CA ILE A 272 -16.56 -8.23 10.99
C ILE A 272 -16.95 -9.48 11.80
N LYS A 273 -17.60 -10.46 11.18
CA LYS A 273 -17.97 -11.73 11.82
C LYS A 273 -16.74 -12.56 12.20
N ARG A 274 -15.78 -12.70 11.29
CA ARG A 274 -14.54 -13.46 11.52
C ARG A 274 -13.76 -12.96 12.73
N TRP A 275 -13.74 -11.65 12.95
CA TRP A 275 -13.02 -11.00 14.05
C TRP A 275 -13.91 -10.66 15.26
N GLY A 276 -15.16 -11.15 15.28
CA GLY A 276 -16.06 -10.97 16.42
C GLY A 276 -16.45 -9.51 16.71
N LEU A 277 -16.47 -8.62 15.70
CA LEU A 277 -16.81 -7.19 15.84
C LEU A 277 -18.31 -6.88 15.66
N GLN A 278 -19.18 -7.85 15.94
CA GLN A 278 -20.63 -7.73 15.72
C GLN A 278 -21.34 -6.89 16.79
N ASP A 279 -20.76 -6.83 17.99
CA ASP A 279 -21.32 -6.09 19.11
C ASP A 279 -21.27 -4.57 18.84
N LYS A 280 -22.45 -3.94 18.87
CA LYS A 280 -22.63 -2.50 18.64
C LYS A 280 -22.48 -1.67 19.91
N GLY A 281 -22.51 -2.29 21.08
CA GLY A 281 -22.41 -1.63 22.38
C GLY A 281 -20.96 -1.40 22.86
N ARG A 282 -19.97 -1.75 22.04
CA ARG A 282 -18.55 -1.58 22.39
C ARG A 282 -18.18 -0.11 22.49
N SER A 283 -17.22 0.17 23.36
CA SER A 283 -16.53 1.45 23.38
C SER A 283 -15.73 1.64 22.07
N PRO A 284 -15.90 2.77 21.38
CA PRO A 284 -15.07 3.15 20.24
C PRO A 284 -13.57 3.07 20.55
N VAL A 285 -12.76 2.56 19.62
CA VAL A 285 -11.29 2.52 19.71
C VAL A 285 -10.68 3.04 18.41
N ALA A 286 -9.80 4.04 18.49
CA ALA A 286 -9.04 4.57 17.36
C ALA A 286 -7.53 4.52 17.67
N LEU A 287 -6.72 4.23 16.66
CA LEU A 287 -5.25 4.19 16.79
C LEU A 287 -4.64 5.60 16.79
N ASP A 288 -5.14 6.48 15.92
CA ASP A 288 -4.49 7.75 15.59
C ASP A 288 -5.17 8.96 16.27
N ARG A 289 -6.23 8.73 17.05
CA ARG A 289 -7.05 9.79 17.65
C ARG A 289 -7.47 9.43 19.07
N PHE A 290 -7.46 10.43 19.95
CA PHE A 290 -8.10 10.33 21.24
C PHE A 290 -9.62 10.42 21.05
N LEU A 291 -10.34 9.35 21.39
CA LEU A 291 -11.80 9.35 21.38
C LEU A 291 -12.26 9.88 22.74
N GLU A 292 -12.91 11.04 22.76
CA GLU A 292 -13.51 11.55 23.99
C GLU A 292 -14.52 10.50 24.50
N LEU A 293 -14.15 9.82 25.59
CA LEU A 293 -15.13 9.11 26.40
C LEU A 293 -16.17 10.16 26.80
N SER A 294 -17.43 9.93 26.43
CA SER A 294 -18.57 10.77 26.78
C SER A 294 -18.37 11.36 28.17
N LYS A 295 -18.32 12.71 28.25
CA LYS A 295 -18.09 13.43 29.51
C LYS A 295 -18.90 12.77 30.63
N PRO A 296 -18.30 12.46 31.80
CA PRO A 296 -19.08 11.95 32.92
C PRO A 296 -20.27 12.88 33.15
N LYS A 297 -21.47 12.30 33.29
CA LYS A 297 -22.75 13.03 33.46
C LYS A 297 -22.78 13.93 34.71
N THR A 298 -21.78 13.83 35.58
CA THR A 298 -21.58 14.71 36.71
C THR A 298 -20.77 15.92 36.26
N GLU A 299 -21.48 17.01 35.98
CA GLU A 299 -20.92 18.36 36.05
C GLU A 299 -20.51 18.63 37.50
N GLU A 300 -19.37 18.10 37.92
CA GLU A 300 -18.71 18.66 39.09
C GLU A 300 -18.35 20.11 38.74
N PRO A 301 -18.70 21.10 39.59
CA PRO A 301 -18.35 22.49 39.34
C PRO A 301 -16.84 22.57 39.12
N PHE A 302 -16.42 23.31 38.09
CA PHE A 302 -15.02 23.49 37.74
C PHE A 302 -14.21 23.83 38.99
N ARG A 303 -13.41 22.86 39.45
CA ARG A 303 -12.40 23.10 40.47
C ARG A 303 -11.13 23.44 39.71
N PRO A 304 -10.62 24.68 39.83
CA PRO A 304 -9.34 25.00 39.22
C PRO A 304 -8.30 24.00 39.74
N ILE A 305 -7.55 23.41 38.82
CA ILE A 305 -6.48 22.48 39.17
C ILE A 305 -5.45 23.29 39.96
N LYS A 306 -5.28 22.96 41.24
CA LYS A 306 -4.22 23.53 42.06
C LYS A 306 -2.90 22.90 41.63
N THR A 307 -1.92 23.72 41.30
CA THR A 307 -0.59 23.22 40.96
C THR A 307 0.09 22.66 42.22
N ALA A 308 1.12 21.83 42.06
CA ALA A 308 1.91 21.36 43.20
C ALA A 308 2.47 22.53 44.03
N TYR A 309 2.77 23.65 43.36
CA TYR A 309 3.22 24.88 43.99
C TYR A 309 2.15 25.53 44.89
N ASP A 310 0.89 25.49 44.47
CA ASP A 310 -0.24 26.01 45.27
C ASP A 310 -0.62 25.09 46.44
N LEU A 311 -0.34 23.78 46.31
CA LEU A 311 -0.61 22.79 47.35
C LEU A 311 0.42 22.79 48.47
N LEU A 312 1.69 23.04 48.14
CA LEU A 312 2.81 23.04 49.08
C LEU A 312 3.61 24.34 48.97
N SER A 313 3.33 25.27 49.88
CA SER A 313 4.08 26.53 49.95
C SER A 313 5.55 26.28 50.33
N GLU A 314 6.43 27.19 49.89
CA GLU A 314 7.86 27.14 50.15
C GLU A 314 8.18 27.02 51.65
N GLN A 315 7.41 27.70 52.51
CA GLN A 315 7.56 27.63 53.96
C GLN A 315 7.34 26.22 54.53
N ILE A 316 6.41 25.46 53.95
CA ILE A 316 6.14 24.07 54.38
C ILE A 316 7.28 23.16 53.94
N ILE A 317 7.80 23.36 52.74
CA ILE A 317 8.95 22.59 52.23
C ILE A 317 10.21 22.87 53.05
N LEU A 318 10.52 24.12 53.33
CA LEU A 318 11.70 24.50 54.13
C LEU A 318 11.61 24.03 55.59
N LYS A 319 10.41 23.86 56.15
CA LYS A 319 10.23 23.27 57.49
C LYS A 319 10.42 21.76 57.51
N THR A 320 10.00 21.07 56.46
CA THR A 320 10.03 19.61 56.38
C THR A 320 11.36 19.07 55.86
N ARG A 321 12.08 19.87 55.07
CA ARG A 321 13.35 19.50 54.46
C ARG A 321 14.54 20.21 55.10
N ARG A 322 15.66 19.50 55.17
CA ARG A 322 16.95 20.01 55.62
C ARG A 322 17.85 20.26 54.43
N ILE A 323 18.66 21.32 54.54
CA ILE A 323 19.78 21.56 53.63
C ILE A 323 20.93 20.63 54.07
N ASN A 324 21.64 20.04 53.11
CA ASN A 324 22.83 19.25 53.44
C ASN A 324 23.86 20.13 54.16
N ARG A 325 24.37 19.63 55.31
CA ARG A 325 25.28 20.37 56.19
C ARG A 325 26.54 20.85 55.47
N HIS A 326 27.10 20.07 54.55
CA HIS A 326 28.29 20.47 53.80
C HIS A 326 27.99 21.61 52.84
N PHE A 327 26.83 21.57 52.17
CA PHE A 327 26.38 22.65 51.31
C PHE A 327 26.13 23.94 52.12
N GLU A 328 25.48 23.84 53.29
CA GLU A 328 25.26 24.98 54.18
C GLU A 328 26.59 25.61 54.64
N LEU A 329 27.59 24.78 54.97
CA LEU A 329 28.94 25.26 55.34
C LEU A 329 29.64 25.97 54.18
N ILE A 330 29.49 25.47 52.94
CA ILE A 330 30.00 26.13 51.74
C ILE A 330 29.33 27.49 51.56
N CYS A 331 28.00 27.57 51.62
CA CYS A 331 27.27 28.83 51.52
C CYS A 331 27.69 29.84 52.60
N LYS A 332 27.91 29.39 53.84
CA LYS A 332 28.41 30.25 54.94
C LYS A 332 29.81 30.77 54.64
N LYS A 333 30.72 29.93 54.14
CA LYS A 333 32.09 30.36 53.79
C LYS A 333 32.10 31.30 52.59
N MET A 334 31.24 31.09 51.59
CA MET A 334 31.10 31.99 50.43
C MET A 334 30.67 33.43 50.81
N LYS A 335 30.07 33.64 51.99
CA LYS A 335 29.76 35.00 52.47
C LYS A 335 31.00 35.81 52.88
N THR A 336 32.11 35.13 53.18
CA THR A 336 33.33 35.75 53.73
C THR A 336 34.54 35.61 52.84
N HIS A 337 34.53 34.64 51.91
CA HIS A 337 35.66 34.33 51.04
C HIS A 337 35.19 34.25 49.58
N THR A 338 35.97 34.83 48.67
CA THR A 338 35.75 34.71 47.23
C THR A 338 36.23 33.34 46.73
N TYR A 339 35.38 32.66 45.97
CA TYR A 339 35.70 31.35 45.38
C TYR A 339 35.64 31.45 43.86
N ASN A 340 36.64 30.87 43.19
CA ASN A 340 36.60 30.68 41.74
C ASN A 340 35.88 29.36 41.44
N ILE A 341 34.67 29.44 40.91
CA ILE A 341 33.85 28.28 40.56
C ILE A 341 34.05 27.98 39.08
N CYS A 342 34.54 26.78 38.75
CA CYS A 342 34.80 26.36 37.36
C CYS A 342 33.51 26.11 36.55
N ASP A 343 32.41 25.74 37.20
CA ASP A 343 31.10 25.57 36.56
C ASP A 343 30.00 26.22 37.42
N PRO A 344 29.67 27.51 37.19
CA PRO A 344 28.67 28.22 37.97
C PRO A 344 27.22 27.86 37.56
N GLY A 345 27.03 27.05 36.50
CA GLY A 345 25.72 26.74 35.92
C GLY A 345 24.65 26.32 36.94
N PRO A 346 24.93 25.38 37.86
CA PRO A 346 23.97 24.97 38.88
C PRO A 346 23.52 26.10 39.83
N PHE A 347 24.40 27.05 40.16
CA PHE A 347 24.05 28.20 41.01
C PHE A 347 23.20 29.22 40.25
N ILE A 348 23.49 29.41 38.96
CA ILE A 348 22.72 30.31 38.07
C ILE A 348 21.32 29.73 37.81
N LEU A 349 21.20 28.41 37.69
CA LEU A 349 19.93 27.72 37.40
C LEU A 349 19.05 27.50 38.64
N ALA A 350 19.60 27.60 39.85
CA ALA A 350 18.87 27.33 41.09
C ALA A 350 17.58 28.15 41.29
N PRO A 351 17.54 29.47 40.99
CA PRO A 351 16.30 30.25 41.08
C PRO A 351 15.22 29.73 40.12
N PHE A 352 15.59 29.39 38.87
CA PHE A 352 14.65 28.87 37.88
C PHE A 352 14.08 27.51 38.29
N VAL A 353 14.88 26.65 38.90
CA VAL A 353 14.41 25.35 39.43
C VAL A 353 13.38 25.54 40.55
N ASN A 354 13.55 26.59 41.37
CA ASN A 354 12.59 26.95 42.41
C ASN A 354 11.28 27.47 41.80
N ASP A 355 11.37 28.36 40.82
CA ASP A 355 10.20 28.93 40.12
C ASP A 355 9.39 27.86 39.36
N LEU A 356 10.06 26.83 38.87
CA LEU A 356 9.42 25.66 38.23
C LEU A 356 8.69 24.73 39.22
N GLY A 357 8.81 24.96 40.53
CA GLY A 357 8.12 24.18 41.56
C GLY A 357 8.50 22.70 41.57
N ILE A 358 9.73 22.37 41.17
CA ILE A 358 10.17 20.98 40.95
C ILE A 358 10.20 20.20 42.26
N VAL A 359 10.59 20.84 43.36
CA VAL A 359 10.65 20.22 44.68
C VAL A 359 9.23 19.90 45.21
N GLN A 360 8.29 20.82 45.01
CA GLN A 360 6.87 20.67 45.33
C GLN A 360 6.24 19.55 44.49
N SER A 361 6.63 19.46 43.22
CA SER A 361 6.18 18.43 42.28
C SER A 361 6.71 17.04 42.67
N PHE A 362 7.96 16.92 43.10
CA PHE A 362 8.49 15.66 43.64
C PHE A 362 7.73 15.17 44.87
N GLU A 363 7.32 16.08 45.75
CA GLU A 363 6.61 15.70 46.97
C GLU A 363 5.15 15.28 46.69
N THR A 364 4.49 15.99 45.78
CA THR A 364 3.07 15.76 45.48
C THR A 364 2.88 14.56 44.55
N TYR A 365 3.64 14.50 43.47
CA TYR A 365 3.43 13.54 42.37
C TYR A 365 4.64 12.65 42.10
N GLY A 366 5.83 13.00 42.61
CA GLY A 366 7.04 12.23 42.40
C GLY A 366 7.02 10.84 43.07
N PRO A 367 7.87 9.90 42.62
CA PRO A 367 8.02 8.58 43.24
C PRO A 367 8.39 8.68 44.73
N PRO A 368 7.93 7.75 45.60
CA PRO A 368 8.22 7.77 47.04
C PRO A 368 9.72 7.86 47.38
N LYS A 369 10.59 7.31 46.52
CA LYS A 369 12.05 7.36 46.68
C LYS A 369 12.65 8.76 46.53
N LEU A 370 11.95 9.67 45.85
CA LEU A 370 12.36 11.08 45.69
C LEU A 370 11.82 11.97 46.81
N ARG A 371 10.86 11.46 47.60
CA ARG A 371 10.27 12.12 48.77
C ARG A 371 11.17 11.90 49.98
N GLY A 372 12.27 12.65 50.08
CA GLY A 372 13.30 12.47 51.13
C GLY A 372 13.61 13.76 51.88
N LYS A 373 14.05 13.68 53.14
CA LYS A 373 14.25 14.85 54.03
C LYS A 373 15.31 15.87 53.56
N GLU A 374 16.10 15.59 52.54
CA GLU A 374 17.14 16.51 52.04
C GLU A 374 16.70 17.19 50.74
N ILE A 375 16.83 18.52 50.68
CA ILE A 375 16.52 19.31 49.47
C ILE A 375 17.52 19.01 48.35
N THR A 376 18.78 18.78 48.72
CA THR A 376 19.90 18.55 47.80
C THR A 376 20.09 17.07 47.49
N ASN A 377 19.04 16.42 46.96
CA ASN A 377 19.10 15.00 46.59
C ASN A 377 19.70 14.80 45.18
N LEU A 378 20.12 13.57 44.85
CA LEU A 378 20.66 13.20 43.53
C LEU A 378 19.69 13.50 42.38
N ALA A 379 18.38 13.51 42.63
CA ALA A 379 17.39 13.83 41.60
C ALA A 379 17.41 15.31 41.22
N MET A 380 17.61 16.21 42.18
CA MET A 380 17.83 17.64 41.90
C MET A 380 19.09 17.86 41.09
N LEU A 381 20.17 17.11 41.37
CA LEU A 381 21.37 17.15 40.55
C LEU A 381 21.09 16.74 39.10
N ASN A 382 20.30 15.69 38.88
CA ASN A 382 19.87 15.32 37.51
C ASN A 382 18.97 16.37 36.85
N VAL A 383 18.11 17.07 37.60
CA VAL A 383 17.33 18.19 37.08
C VAL A 383 18.25 19.32 36.61
N PHE A 384 19.24 19.69 37.43
CA PHE A 384 20.24 20.70 37.03
C PHE A 384 20.99 20.28 35.77
N ARG A 385 21.36 19.00 35.65
CA ARG A 385 22.00 18.45 34.45
C ARG A 385 21.12 18.52 33.19
N ILE A 386 19.81 18.29 33.32
CA ILE A 386 18.86 18.41 32.21
C ILE A 386 18.74 19.88 31.78
N LEU A 387 18.59 20.79 32.74
CA LEU A 387 18.41 22.22 32.46
C LEU A 387 19.69 22.89 31.95
N SER A 388 20.86 22.45 32.40
CA SER A 388 22.15 22.90 31.88
C SER A 388 22.46 22.35 30.49
N GLY A 389 21.59 21.50 29.92
CA GLY A 389 21.72 20.94 28.59
C GLY A 389 22.92 20.02 28.46
N TYR A 390 22.82 18.78 28.95
CA TYR A 390 23.85 17.76 28.71
C TYR A 390 24.15 17.62 27.20
N ARG A 391 25.36 18.02 26.78
CA ARG A 391 25.98 17.42 25.58
C ARG A 391 26.27 15.96 25.94
N ARG A 392 25.63 15.03 25.22
CA ARG A 392 25.97 13.61 25.27
C ARG A 392 27.49 13.47 25.07
N ILE A 393 28.19 12.85 26.02
CA ILE A 393 29.46 12.17 25.77
C ILE A 393 29.10 10.71 25.54
#